data_AF-A0A3M1H563-F1
#
_entry.id   AF-A0A3M1H563-F1
#
_cell.length_a   1.000
_cell.length_b   1.000
_cell.length_c   1.000
_cell.angle_alpha   90.00
_cell.angle_beta   90.00
_cell.angle_gamma   90.00
#
_symmetry.space_group_name_H-M   'P 1'
#
loop_
_entity.id
_entity.type
_entity.pdbx_description
1 polymer ?
#
loop_
_entity_poly.entity_id
_entity_poly.type
_entity_poly.pdbx_seq_one_letter_code
_entity_poly.pdbx_strand_id
1 'polypeptide(L)'
;MPEKVLLSSPRARALAGLAPRLARLERPTLYPLWADTLPVLAGRIREDLLADIRALEPVIAALGGAEAVAETCRAIQDVGRWWP
;
A
#
# COMPACT_ATOMS: atom_id res chain seq x y z
N MET A 1 12.43 19.96 0.51
CA MET A 1 12.25 19.30 -0.80
C MET A 1 10.92 18.55 -0.74
N PRO A 2 9.81 18.99 -1.36
CA PRO A 2 8.54 18.30 -1.15
C PRO A 2 8.52 17.00 -1.97
N GLU A 3 7.98 15.95 -1.36
CA GLU A 3 7.89 14.53 -1.78
C GLU A 3 7.12 14.25 -3.10
N LYS A 4 7.16 15.15 -4.08
CA LYS A 4 6.22 15.14 -5.21
C LYS A 4 6.47 14.05 -6.27
N VAL A 5 7.51 13.24 -6.16
CA VAL A 5 8.00 12.42 -7.30
C VAL A 5 7.40 11.01 -7.39
N LEU A 6 6.62 10.49 -6.44
CA LEU A 6 6.27 9.05 -6.44
C LEU A 6 4.77 8.71 -6.37
N LEU A 7 3.88 9.70 -6.57
CA LEU A 7 2.42 9.49 -6.73
C LEU A 7 1.95 10.05 -8.08
N SER A 8 2.50 9.52 -9.18
CA SER A 8 2.16 9.91 -10.56
C SER A 8 0.68 9.65 -10.88
N SER A 9 0.07 8.61 -10.30
CA SER A 9 -1.33 8.24 -10.55
C SER A 9 -2.34 9.05 -9.70
N PRO A 10 -3.40 9.63 -10.29
CA PRO A 10 -4.51 10.25 -9.55
C PRO A 10 -5.14 9.33 -8.50
N ARG A 11 -5.16 8.02 -8.78
CA ARG A 11 -5.62 6.98 -7.85
C ARG A 11 -4.72 6.86 -6.64
N ALA A 12 -3.41 6.76 -6.82
CA ALA A 12 -2.47 6.66 -5.70
C ALA A 12 -2.56 7.90 -4.80
N ARG A 13 -2.81 9.08 -5.38
CA ARG A 13 -3.12 10.31 -4.61
C ARG A 13 -4.42 10.21 -3.81
N ALA A 14 -5.49 9.67 -4.42
CA ALA A 14 -6.74 9.44 -3.72
C ALA A 14 -6.58 8.44 -2.57
N LEU A 15 -5.87 7.33 -2.80
CA LEU A 15 -5.54 6.35 -1.77
C LEU A 15 -4.73 6.97 -0.64
N ALA A 16 -3.72 7.79 -0.94
CA ALA A 16 -2.94 8.49 0.08
C ALA A 16 -3.80 9.43 0.94
N GLY A 17 -4.81 10.08 0.35
CA GLY A 17 -5.77 10.91 1.08
C GLY A 17 -6.76 10.11 1.95
N LEU A 18 -7.06 8.86 1.57
CA LEU A 18 -7.96 7.97 2.31
C LEU A 18 -7.25 7.15 3.38
N ALA A 19 -5.98 6.77 3.16
CA ALA A 19 -5.25 5.83 4.01
C ALA A 19 -5.24 6.21 5.50
N PRO A 20 -5.00 7.49 5.90
CA PRO A 20 -5.05 7.86 7.32
C PRO A 20 -6.44 7.73 7.95
N ARG A 21 -7.52 7.80 7.15
CA ARG A 21 -8.90 7.61 7.62
C ARG A 21 -9.22 6.12 7.75
N LEU A 22 -8.81 5.32 6.76
CA LEU A 22 -8.96 3.86 6.79
C LEU A 22 -8.19 3.23 7.95
N ALA A 23 -6.98 3.72 8.23
CA ALA A 23 -6.14 3.28 9.35
C ALA A 23 -6.78 3.49 10.74
N ARG A 24 -7.83 4.31 10.85
CA ARG A 24 -8.57 4.54 12.11
C ARG A 24 -9.73 3.56 12.31
N LEU A 25 -10.07 2.77 11.30
CA LEU A 25 -11.09 1.74 11.42
C LEU A 25 -10.61 0.63 12.35
N GLU A 26 -11.54 0.00 13.05
CA GLU A 26 -11.22 -1.16 13.88
C GLU A 26 -10.75 -2.32 13.00
N ARG A 27 -9.81 -3.12 13.51
CA ARG A 27 -9.23 -4.27 12.79
C ARG A 27 -10.28 -5.22 12.17
N PRO A 28 -11.41 -5.57 12.85
CA PRO A 28 -12.43 -6.43 12.25
C PRO A 28 -13.08 -5.85 10.98
N THR A 29 -13.05 -4.53 10.80
CA THR A 29 -13.54 -3.85 9.60
C THR A 29 -12.40 -3.60 8.59
N LEU A 30 -11.22 -3.21 9.08
CA LEU A 30 -10.09 -2.86 8.23
C LEU A 30 -9.50 -4.06 7.51
N TYR A 31 -9.41 -5.22 8.19
CA TYR A 31 -8.78 -6.40 7.62
C TYR A 31 -9.55 -6.99 6.42
N PRO A 32 -10.89 -7.17 6.48
CA PRO A 32 -11.66 -7.58 5.30
C PRO A 32 -11.52 -6.59 4.13
N LEU A 33 -11.59 -5.28 4.40
CA LEU A 33 -11.41 -4.26 3.36
C LEU A 33 -10.03 -4.38 2.69
N TRP A 34 -8.98 -4.63 3.47
CA TRP A 34 -7.65 -4.86 2.94
C TRP A 34 -7.58 -6.14 2.10
N ALA A 35 -8.15 -7.24 2.58
CA ALA A 35 -8.19 -8.52 1.89
C ALA A 35 -8.92 -8.46 0.55
N ASP A 36 -10.00 -7.67 0.46
CA ASP A 36 -10.75 -7.45 -0.79
C ASP A 36 -10.02 -6.49 -1.73
N THR A 37 -9.32 -5.49 -1.19
CA THR A 37 -8.61 -4.46 -1.98
C THR A 37 -7.34 -5.01 -2.62
N LEU A 38 -6.56 -5.82 -1.91
CA LEU A 38 -5.24 -6.25 -2.35
C LEU A 38 -5.25 -7.00 -3.70
N PRO A 39 -6.18 -7.94 -3.96
CA PRO A 39 -6.30 -8.59 -5.28
C PRO A 39 -6.58 -7.61 -6.42
N VAL A 40 -7.40 -6.58 -6.17
CA VAL A 40 -7.71 -5.55 -7.17
C VAL A 40 -6.47 -4.73 -7.52
N LEU A 41 -5.64 -4.40 -6.52
CA LEU A 41 -4.37 -3.71 -6.75
C LEU A 41 -3.37 -4.61 -7.49
N ALA A 42 -3.31 -5.90 -7.12
CA ALA A 42 -2.39 -6.87 -7.70
C ALA A 42 -2.63 -7.11 -9.21
N GLY A 43 -3.85 -6.87 -9.71
CA GLY A 43 -4.17 -6.92 -11.14
C GLY A 43 -3.63 -5.76 -11.97
N ARG A 44 -2.98 -4.76 -11.37
CA ARG A 44 -2.42 -3.60 -12.08
C ARG A 44 -1.00 -3.86 -12.58
N ILE A 45 -0.54 -3.01 -13.48
CA ILE A 45 0.89 -2.99 -13.86
C ILE A 45 1.75 -2.69 -12.63
N ARG A 46 2.98 -3.20 -12.64
CA ARG A 46 3.90 -3.13 -11.50
C ARG A 46 4.06 -1.72 -10.94
N GLU A 47 4.26 -0.71 -11.79
CA GLU A 47 4.43 0.69 -11.35
C GLU A 47 3.22 1.19 -10.54
N ASP A 48 2.01 0.90 -11.03
CA ASP A 48 0.76 1.30 -10.39
C ASP A 48 0.55 0.60 -9.06
N LEU A 49 0.80 -0.72 -9.01
CA LEU A 49 0.71 -1.50 -7.77
C LEU A 49 1.67 -0.95 -6.71
N LEU A 50 2.92 -0.65 -7.08
CA LEU A 50 3.91 -0.13 -6.13
C LEU A 50 3.54 1.27 -5.61
N ALA A 51 2.99 2.13 -6.48
CA ALA A 51 2.49 3.43 -6.07
C ALA A 51 1.29 3.32 -5.10
N ASP A 52 0.36 2.40 -5.37
CA ASP A 52 -0.81 2.16 -4.52
C ASP A 52 -0.43 1.58 -3.16
N ILE A 53 0.46 0.57 -3.12
CA ILE A 53 0.96 -0.02 -1.87
C ILE A 53 1.69 1.02 -1.03
N ARG A 54 2.51 1.88 -1.64
CA ARG A 54 3.14 3.00 -0.94
C ARG A 54 2.11 3.97 -0.35
N ALA A 55 1.07 4.31 -1.11
CA ALA A 55 0.02 5.22 -0.66
C ALA A 55 -0.78 4.65 0.52
N LEU A 56 -0.85 3.31 0.64
CA LEU A 56 -1.55 2.58 1.70
C LEU A 56 -0.67 2.22 2.90
N GLU A 57 0.55 2.74 3.00
CA GLU A 57 1.43 2.53 4.17
C GLU A 57 0.73 2.70 5.53
N PRO A 58 -0.12 3.74 5.75
CA PRO A 58 -0.83 3.88 7.02
C PRO A 58 -1.77 2.71 7.34
N VAL A 59 -2.37 2.07 6.33
CA VAL A 59 -3.25 0.91 6.51
C VAL A 59 -2.44 -0.33 6.88
N ILE A 60 -1.29 -0.53 6.21
CA ILE A 60 -0.36 -1.63 6.52
C ILE A 60 0.14 -1.50 7.96
N ALA A 61 0.52 -0.27 8.37
CA ALA A 61 0.93 0.03 9.74
C ALA A 61 -0.19 -0.20 10.76
N ALA A 62 -1.44 0.14 10.44
CA ALA A 62 -2.57 -0.11 11.35
C ALA A 62 -2.88 -1.61 11.54
N LEU A 63 -2.65 -2.42 10.51
CA LEU A 63 -2.90 -3.87 10.56
C LEU A 63 -1.78 -4.63 11.30
N GLY A 64 -0.51 -4.30 11.05
CA GLY A 64 0.63 -5.07 11.55
C GLY A 64 1.80 -4.27 12.11
N GLY A 65 1.62 -2.97 12.35
CA GLY A 65 2.65 -2.09 12.88
C GLY A 65 3.77 -1.76 11.88
N ALA A 66 4.83 -1.13 12.39
CA ALA A 66 5.99 -0.76 11.58
C ALA A 66 6.72 -1.98 10.97
N GLU A 67 6.63 -3.14 11.63
CA GLU A 67 7.23 -4.38 11.13
C GLU A 67 6.55 -4.84 9.85
N ALA A 68 5.21 -4.83 9.77
CA ALA A 68 4.49 -5.17 8.54
C ALA A 68 4.84 -4.26 7.36
N VAL A 69 5.10 -2.97 7.61
CA VAL A 69 5.59 -2.04 6.57
C VAL A 69 6.98 -2.47 6.09
N ALA A 70 7.90 -2.76 7.01
CA ALA A 70 9.24 -3.20 6.68
C ALA A 70 9.26 -4.54 5.92
N GLU A 71 8.46 -5.51 6.36
CA GLU A 71 8.30 -6.81 5.69
C GLU A 71 7.70 -6.66 4.29
N THR A 72 6.70 -5.79 4.11
CA THR A 72 6.14 -5.48 2.78
C THR A 72 7.21 -4.93 1.85
N CYS A 73 8.04 -3.99 2.33
CA CYS A 73 9.15 -3.46 1.54
C CYS A 73 10.17 -4.54 1.16
N ARG A 74 10.52 -5.44 2.09
CA ARG A 74 11.46 -6.55 1.81
C ARG A 74 10.88 -7.50 0.78
N ALA A 75 9.61 -7.91 0.94
CA ALA A 75 8.94 -8.80 0.00
C ALA A 75 8.91 -8.21 -1.43
N ILE A 76 8.64 -6.91 -1.57
CA ILE A 76 8.69 -6.22 -2.88
C ILE A 76 10.10 -6.29 -3.49
N GLN A 77 11.14 -6.03 -2.70
CA GLN A 77 12.53 -6.09 -3.16
C GLN A 77 12.95 -7.51 -3.52
N ASP A 78 12.55 -8.51 -2.72
CA ASP A 78 12.81 -9.92 -2.97
C ASP A 78 12.21 -10.35 -4.30
N VAL A 79 10.92 -10.11 -4.53
CA VAL A 79 10.26 -10.43 -5.81
C VAL A 79 10.92 -9.67 -6.97
N GLY A 80 11.30 -8.41 -6.77
CA GLY A 80 12.01 -7.61 -7.78
C GLY A 80 13.42 -8.11 -8.12
N ARG A 81 14.09 -8.83 -7.21
CA ARG A 81 15.38 -9.46 -7.48
C ARG A 81 15.25 -10.78 -8.25
N TRP A 82 14.18 -11.52 -8.00
CA TRP A 82 13.98 -12.86 -8.55
C TRP A 82 13.36 -12.86 -9.95
N TRP A 83 12.63 -11.80 -10.31
CA TRP A 83 11.96 -11.69 -11.60
C TRP A 83 12.30 -10.35 -12.28
N PRO A 84 13.25 -10.33 -13.23
CA PRO A 84 13.61 -9.13 -13.99
C PRO A 84 12.49 -8.70 -14.96
#